data_AF-B8FU58-F1
#
_entry.id   AF-B8FU58-F1
#
_cell.length_a   1.000
_cell.length_b   1.000
_cell.length_c   1.000
_cell.angle_alpha   90.00
_cell.angle_beta   90.00
_cell.angle_gamma   90.00
#
_symmetry.space_group_name_H-M   'P 1'
#
loop_
_entity.id
_entity.type
_entity.pdbx_description
1 polymer ?
#
loop_
_entity_poly.entity_id
_entity_poly.type
_entity_poly.pdbx_seq_one_letter_code
_entity_poly.pdbx_strand_id
1 'polypeptide(L)'
;MEEKDLRAVYIDRLNAMLPTVEFAKLDHSCNSDDFGYAKEILKRMHDLCIEVYGTDYFDDYTYEIVDLPAVIRGRNTGHIGLGIVTLDLESSGEHWGTFFLTPKGVIEQGGEHITAAESKYLSTVYIPYEYWYTVPVEGDIHVDFDNVPWRVQDLLNHCSPEQPEMEKDGQQADDPNSNQQNGPAMN
;
A
#
# COMPACT_ATOMS: atom_id res chain seq x y z
N MET A 1 24.70 -23.09 5.67
CA MET A 1 24.00 -21.93 6.23
C MET A 1 22.56 -22.21 5.89
N GLU A 2 21.72 -22.56 6.85
CA GLU A 2 20.29 -22.73 6.59
C GLU A 2 19.79 -21.38 6.11
N GLU A 3 19.41 -21.31 4.83
CA GLU A 3 18.71 -20.18 4.26
C GLU A 3 17.41 -20.08 5.06
N LYS A 4 17.36 -19.12 5.98
CA LYS A 4 16.15 -18.86 6.75
C LYS A 4 15.10 -18.48 5.73
N ASP A 5 13.99 -19.21 5.73
CA ASP A 5 12.78 -18.80 5.04
C ASP A 5 12.33 -17.45 5.64
N LEU A 6 12.79 -16.36 5.03
CA LEU A 6 12.55 -14.99 5.50
C LEU A 6 11.06 -14.68 5.50
N ARG A 7 10.31 -15.27 4.56
CA ARG A 7 8.86 -15.18 4.50
C ARG A 7 8.23 -15.81 5.74
N ALA A 8 8.61 -17.03 6.11
CA ALA A 8 8.12 -17.67 7.34
C ALA A 8 8.46 -16.84 8.60
N VAL A 9 9.69 -16.29 8.68
CA VAL A 9 10.08 -15.40 9.78
C VAL A 9 9.22 -14.13 9.83
N TYR A 10 8.92 -13.53 8.68
CA TYR A 10 8.09 -12.34 8.61
C TYR A 10 6.65 -12.63 9.08
N ILE A 11 6.07 -13.76 8.64
CA ILE A 11 4.76 -14.22 9.09
C ILE A 11 4.74 -14.48 10.61
N ASP A 12 5.78 -15.09 11.18
CA ASP A 12 5.89 -15.28 12.63
C ASP A 12 5.92 -13.95 13.40
N ARG A 13 6.62 -12.94 12.87
CA ARG A 13 6.66 -11.59 13.46
C ARG A 13 5.30 -10.90 13.39
N LEU A 14 4.59 -11.02 12.27
CA LEU A 14 3.23 -10.52 12.14
C LEU A 14 2.29 -11.21 13.13
N ASN A 15 2.35 -12.54 13.24
CA ASN A 15 1.54 -13.31 14.18
C ASN A 15 1.80 -12.93 15.65
N ALA A 16 3.00 -12.49 16.00
CA ALA A 16 3.31 -11.94 17.32
C ALA A 16 2.75 -10.52 17.53
N MET A 17 2.63 -9.72 16.45
CA MET A 17 2.14 -8.34 16.48
C MET A 17 0.60 -8.25 16.43
N LEU A 18 -0.05 -9.08 15.61
CA LEU A 18 -1.50 -9.06 15.37
C LEU A 18 -2.38 -9.14 16.62
N PRO A 19 -2.04 -9.89 17.69
CA PRO A 19 -2.82 -9.90 18.93
C PRO A 19 -2.90 -8.54 19.64
N THR A 20 -1.99 -7.61 19.31
CA THR A 20 -1.99 -6.24 19.86
C THR A 20 -2.86 -5.26 19.05
N VAL A 21 -3.40 -5.70 17.90
CA VAL A 21 -4.17 -4.86 16.99
C VAL A 21 -5.65 -4.86 17.37
N GLU A 22 -6.17 -3.68 17.69
CA GLU A 22 -7.62 -3.45 17.81
C GLU A 22 -8.28 -3.39 16.42
N PHE A 23 -8.69 -4.53 15.88
CA PHE A 23 -9.19 -4.65 14.51
C PHE A 23 -10.40 -3.77 14.16
N ALA A 24 -11.38 -3.65 15.06
CA ALA A 24 -12.54 -2.79 14.81
C ALA A 24 -12.15 -1.30 14.75
N LYS A 25 -11.17 -0.89 15.57
CA LYS A 25 -10.59 0.46 15.54
C LYS A 25 -9.76 0.68 14.27
N LEU A 26 -9.04 -0.34 13.82
CA LEU A 26 -8.28 -0.31 12.56
C LEU A 26 -9.22 -0.04 11.37
N ASP A 27 -10.27 -0.85 11.23
CA ASP A 27 -11.26 -0.70 10.16
C ASP A 27 -11.94 0.67 10.18
N HIS A 28 -12.32 1.15 11.36
CA HIS A 28 -12.87 2.49 11.52
C HIS A 28 -11.87 3.58 11.10
N SER A 29 -10.61 3.45 11.52
CA SER A 29 -9.55 4.40 11.22
C SER A 29 -9.31 4.49 9.71
N CYS A 30 -9.22 3.36 9.00
CA CYS A 30 -9.08 3.33 7.53
C CYS A 30 -10.18 4.11 6.79
N ASN A 31 -11.39 4.15 7.35
CA ASN A 31 -12.59 4.68 6.71
C ASN A 31 -13.13 5.98 7.35
N SER A 32 -12.36 6.62 8.23
CA SER A 32 -12.71 7.90 8.87
C SER A 32 -11.71 9.00 8.47
N ASP A 33 -11.96 10.25 8.86
CA ASP A 33 -10.99 11.33 8.60
C ASP A 33 -9.74 11.22 9.49
N ASP A 34 -9.82 10.46 10.59
CA ASP A 34 -8.68 10.11 11.43
C ASP A 34 -8.18 8.69 11.13
N PHE A 35 -7.25 8.61 10.18
CA PHE A 35 -6.60 7.36 9.79
C PHE A 35 -5.20 7.21 10.43
N GLY A 36 -4.93 7.90 11.54
CA GLY A 36 -3.66 7.82 12.25
C GLY A 36 -3.35 6.43 12.80
N TYR A 37 -4.35 5.73 13.34
CA TYR A 37 -4.15 4.35 13.81
C TYR A 37 -3.89 3.38 12.65
N ALA A 38 -4.56 3.56 11.51
CA ALA A 38 -4.27 2.78 10.30
C ALA A 38 -2.84 3.02 9.80
N LYS A 39 -2.36 4.27 9.79
CA LYS A 39 -0.96 4.63 9.47
C LYS A 39 0.03 3.90 10.39
N GLU A 40 -0.18 3.94 11.70
CA GLU A 40 0.70 3.27 12.68
C GLU A 40 0.76 1.75 12.48
N ILE A 41 -0.38 1.10 12.24
CA ILE A 41 -0.43 -0.35 12.02
C ILE A 41 0.25 -0.72 10.71
N LEU A 42 -0.03 -0.01 9.61
CA LEU A 42 0.60 -0.26 8.31
C LEU A 42 2.12 -0.06 8.40
N LYS A 43 2.57 1.01 9.06
CA LYS A 43 4.00 1.28 9.29
C LYS A 43 4.68 0.16 10.07
N ARG A 44 4.04 -0.36 11.11
CA ARG A 44 4.60 -1.49 11.89
C ARG A 44 4.72 -2.75 11.04
N MET A 45 3.72 -3.05 10.20
CA MET A 45 3.81 -4.20 9.29
C MET A 45 4.94 -4.01 8.27
N HIS A 46 5.06 -2.80 7.70
CA HIS A 46 6.16 -2.42 6.81
C HIS A 46 7.52 -2.54 7.51
N ASP A 47 7.70 -1.99 8.70
CA ASP A 47 8.98 -2.03 9.43
C ASP A 47 9.42 -3.46 9.77
N LEU A 48 8.47 -4.34 10.11
CA LEU A 48 8.76 -5.76 10.28
C LEU A 48 9.19 -6.42 8.98
N CYS A 49 8.62 -6.03 7.84
CA CYS A 49 9.03 -6.51 6.53
C CYS A 49 10.50 -6.10 6.27
N ILE A 50 10.83 -4.81 6.42
CA ILE A 50 12.19 -4.31 6.21
C ILE A 50 13.20 -4.94 7.18
N GLU A 51 12.85 -5.11 8.46
CA GLU A 51 13.73 -5.74 9.46
C GLU A 51 14.05 -7.20 9.09
N VAL A 52 13.06 -7.96 8.61
CA VAL A 52 13.23 -9.39 8.30
C VAL A 52 13.95 -9.59 6.98
N TYR A 53 13.55 -8.88 5.92
CA TYR A 53 14.14 -9.03 4.60
C TYR A 53 15.47 -8.28 4.45
N GLY A 54 15.70 -7.24 5.27
CA GLY A 54 16.91 -6.41 5.20
C GLY A 54 16.95 -5.47 4.00
N THR A 55 15.82 -5.30 3.31
CA THR A 55 15.67 -4.48 2.10
C THR A 55 14.26 -3.87 2.07
N ASP A 56 14.14 -2.73 1.42
CA ASP A 56 12.88 -2.07 1.02
C ASP A 56 12.58 -2.21 -0.47
N TYR A 57 13.39 -2.99 -1.19
CA TYR A 57 13.27 -3.26 -2.61
C TYR A 57 13.26 -4.76 -2.89
N PHE A 58 12.31 -5.21 -3.70
CA PHE A 58 12.11 -6.61 -4.03
C PHE A 58 12.22 -6.84 -5.54
N ASP A 59 12.98 -7.85 -5.95
CA ASP A 59 13.20 -8.24 -7.35
C ASP A 59 13.01 -9.76 -7.56
N ASP A 60 12.84 -10.15 -8.81
CA ASP A 60 12.62 -11.53 -9.25
C ASP A 60 13.88 -12.40 -9.27
N TYR A 61 15.07 -11.81 -9.09
CA TYR A 61 16.34 -12.53 -9.00
C TYR A 61 16.64 -13.03 -7.58
N THR A 62 16.09 -12.35 -6.58
CA THR A 62 16.36 -12.59 -5.16
C THR A 62 15.23 -13.35 -4.47
N TYR A 63 13.98 -13.10 -4.86
CA TYR A 63 12.81 -13.68 -4.20
C TYR A 63 11.85 -14.30 -5.22
N GLU A 64 11.34 -15.50 -4.92
CA GLU A 64 10.28 -16.15 -5.70
C GLU A 64 8.91 -15.72 -5.17
N ILE A 65 8.55 -16.16 -3.95
CA ILE A 65 7.29 -15.83 -3.30
C ILE A 65 7.50 -14.91 -2.10
N VAL A 66 6.75 -13.80 -2.05
CA VAL A 66 6.82 -12.83 -0.94
C VAL A 66 5.44 -12.51 -0.38
N ASP A 67 5.38 -12.22 0.91
CA ASP A 67 4.20 -11.69 1.59
C ASP A 67 4.45 -10.22 1.92
N LEU A 68 3.67 -9.31 1.35
CA LEU A 68 3.88 -7.87 1.49
C LEU A 68 2.70 -7.19 2.19
N PRO A 69 2.96 -6.23 3.11
CA PRO A 69 1.90 -5.44 3.69
C PRO A 69 1.30 -4.49 2.66
N ALA A 70 -0.03 -4.42 2.64
CA ALA A 70 -0.79 -3.72 1.61
C ALA A 70 -2.00 -2.98 2.15
N VAL A 71 -2.39 -1.96 1.41
CA VAL A 71 -3.68 -1.28 1.52
C VAL A 71 -4.61 -1.88 0.46
N ILE A 72 -5.81 -2.27 0.86
CA ILE A 72 -6.80 -2.92 0.00
C ILE A 72 -8.05 -2.05 -0.05
N ARG A 73 -8.59 -1.86 -1.25
CA ARG A 73 -9.82 -1.10 -1.47
C ARG A 73 -10.85 -1.96 -2.19
N GLY A 74 -12.04 -2.11 -1.59
CA GLY A 74 -13.17 -2.74 -2.26
C GLY A 74 -13.62 -1.89 -3.44
N ARG A 75 -13.61 -2.45 -4.66
CA ARG A 75 -13.92 -1.69 -5.89
C ARG A 75 -15.37 -1.19 -5.91
N ASN A 76 -16.29 -2.01 -5.38
CA ASN A 76 -17.71 -1.71 -5.37
C ASN A 76 -18.15 -0.82 -4.19
N THR A 77 -17.43 -0.88 -3.07
CA THR A 77 -17.80 -0.21 -1.82
C THR A 77 -16.96 1.02 -1.53
N GLY A 78 -15.77 1.11 -2.11
CA GLY A 78 -14.74 2.06 -1.73
C GLY A 78 -14.14 1.84 -0.34
N HIS A 79 -14.54 0.76 0.35
CA HIS A 79 -14.09 0.45 1.71
C HIS A 79 -12.60 0.13 1.71
N ILE A 80 -11.85 0.79 2.60
CA ILE A 80 -10.41 0.61 2.71
C ILE A 80 -10.10 -0.27 3.92
N GLY A 81 -9.21 -1.22 3.71
CA GLY A 81 -8.66 -2.10 4.74
C GLY A 81 -7.16 -2.24 4.59
N LEU A 82 -6.52 -2.83 5.59
CA LEU A 82 -5.14 -3.29 5.50
C LEU A 82 -5.12 -4.80 5.28
N GLY A 83 -4.02 -5.30 4.74
CA GLY A 83 -3.84 -6.73 4.52
C GLY A 83 -2.39 -7.11 4.26
N ILE A 84 -2.20 -8.40 4.01
CA ILE A 84 -1.00 -8.98 3.42
C ILE A 84 -1.40 -9.52 2.05
N VAL A 85 -0.60 -9.23 1.02
CA VAL A 85 -0.74 -9.86 -0.30
C VAL A 85 0.44 -10.78 -0.56
N THR A 86 0.16 -11.97 -1.08
CA THR A 86 1.18 -12.92 -1.51
C THR A 86 1.41 -12.73 -3.00
N LEU A 87 2.66 -12.49 -3.39
CA LEU A 87 3.06 -12.29 -4.79
C LEU A 87 4.10 -13.33 -5.21
N ASP A 88 4.05 -13.70 -6.48
CA ASP A 88 5.10 -14.44 -7.19
C ASP A 88 5.87 -13.49 -8.09
N LEU A 89 7.11 -13.19 -7.70
CA LEU A 89 7.94 -12.22 -8.40
C LEU A 89 8.54 -12.79 -9.69
N GLU A 90 8.81 -14.10 -9.76
CA GLU A 90 9.24 -14.77 -11.00
C GLU A 90 8.14 -14.74 -12.07
N SER A 91 6.88 -14.56 -11.65
CA SER A 91 5.71 -14.36 -12.52
C SER A 91 5.28 -12.88 -12.60
N SER A 92 6.25 -11.94 -12.64
CA SER A 92 5.96 -10.50 -12.80
C SER A 92 5.03 -9.92 -11.71
N GLY A 93 5.17 -10.38 -10.47
CA GLY A 93 4.35 -9.94 -9.35
C GLY A 93 2.94 -10.55 -9.33
N GLU A 94 2.76 -11.76 -9.87
CA GLU A 94 1.45 -12.39 -9.96
C GLU A 94 0.83 -12.55 -8.56
N HIS A 95 -0.46 -12.22 -8.46
CA HIS A 95 -1.21 -12.31 -7.21
C HIS A 95 -1.57 -13.76 -6.87
N TRP A 96 -1.11 -14.25 -5.72
CA TRP A 96 -1.40 -15.61 -5.25
C TRP A 96 -2.34 -15.69 -4.05
N GLY A 97 -2.42 -14.63 -3.23
CA GLY A 97 -3.19 -14.69 -2.00
C GLY A 97 -3.39 -13.34 -1.33
N THR A 98 -4.42 -13.25 -0.48
CA THR A 98 -4.69 -12.05 0.31
C THR A 98 -5.21 -12.42 1.69
N PHE A 99 -4.59 -11.86 2.72
CA PHE A 99 -5.04 -11.90 4.11
C PHE A 99 -5.57 -10.53 4.50
N PHE A 100 -6.87 -10.44 4.77
CA PHE A 100 -7.54 -9.19 5.13
C PHE A 100 -7.52 -8.99 6.64
N LEU A 101 -7.06 -7.82 7.11
CA LEU A 101 -7.26 -7.40 8.49
C LEU A 101 -8.64 -6.76 8.61
N THR A 102 -9.61 -7.52 9.11
CA THR A 102 -11.02 -7.11 9.20
C THR A 102 -11.44 -6.90 10.66
N PRO A 103 -12.58 -6.24 10.95
CA PRO A 103 -13.13 -6.16 12.31
C PRO A 103 -13.32 -7.51 13.02
N LYS A 104 -13.38 -8.61 12.26
CA LYS A 104 -13.53 -9.98 12.77
C LYS A 104 -12.19 -10.68 13.03
N GLY A 105 -11.07 -10.00 12.81
CA GLY A 105 -9.73 -10.56 12.79
C GLY A 105 -9.20 -10.74 11.37
N VAL A 106 -8.12 -11.52 11.24
CA VAL A 106 -7.49 -11.83 9.95
C VAL A 106 -8.29 -12.89 9.22
N ILE A 107 -8.63 -12.62 7.96
CA ILE A 107 -9.35 -13.57 7.10
C ILE A 107 -8.53 -13.80 5.83
N GLU A 108 -8.14 -15.05 5.58
CA GLU A 108 -7.52 -15.49 4.33
C GLU A 108 -8.59 -15.68 3.24
N GLN A 109 -8.42 -15.01 2.09
CA GLN A 109 -9.32 -15.22 0.96
C GLN A 109 -9.11 -16.61 0.35
N GLY A 110 -10.18 -17.41 0.33
CA GLY A 110 -10.13 -18.74 -0.27
C GLY A 110 -9.44 -19.81 0.60
N GLY A 111 -9.03 -19.45 1.83
CA GLY A 111 -8.41 -20.39 2.76
C GLY A 111 -9.35 -21.54 3.16
N GLU A 112 -8.79 -22.70 3.45
CA GLU A 112 -9.54 -23.94 3.72
C GLU A 112 -10.48 -23.83 4.93
N HIS A 113 -10.17 -22.93 5.86
CA HIS A 113 -10.89 -22.75 7.13
C HIS A 113 -11.82 -21.54 7.15
N ILE A 114 -12.01 -20.85 6.01
CA ILE A 114 -12.90 -19.69 5.96
C ILE A 114 -14.36 -20.10 6.25
N THR A 115 -15.00 -19.40 7.19
CA THR A 115 -16.42 -19.63 7.47
C THR A 115 -17.31 -18.97 6.42
N ALA A 116 -18.55 -19.46 6.27
CA ALA A 116 -19.52 -18.84 5.36
C ALA A 116 -19.80 -17.35 5.70
N ALA A 117 -19.72 -16.97 6.97
CA ALA A 117 -19.93 -15.60 7.42
C ALA A 117 -18.74 -14.67 7.09
N GLU A 118 -17.52 -15.20 7.07
CA GLU A 118 -16.30 -14.49 6.65
C GLU A 118 -16.25 -14.36 5.13
N SER A 119 -16.49 -15.45 4.41
CA SER A 119 -16.59 -15.44 2.95
C SER A 119 -17.64 -14.44 2.46
N LYS A 120 -18.84 -14.44 3.06
CA LYS A 120 -19.89 -13.46 2.76
C LYS A 120 -19.46 -12.02 3.09
N TYR A 121 -18.71 -11.82 4.17
CA TYR A 121 -18.21 -10.50 4.53
C TYR A 121 -17.22 -9.98 3.49
N LEU A 122 -16.21 -10.78 3.12
CA LEU A 122 -15.23 -10.40 2.08
C LEU A 122 -15.92 -10.13 0.74
N SER A 123 -16.88 -10.96 0.34
CA SER A 123 -17.61 -10.78 -0.92
C SER A 123 -18.48 -9.53 -0.95
N THR A 124 -18.98 -9.09 0.21
CA THR A 124 -19.83 -7.89 0.33
C THR A 124 -18.99 -6.62 0.43
N VAL A 125 -17.87 -6.67 1.15
CA VAL A 125 -17.08 -5.48 1.49
C VAL A 125 -15.95 -5.23 0.51
N TYR A 126 -15.19 -6.27 0.16
CA TYR A 126 -13.93 -6.11 -0.57
C TYR A 126 -14.01 -6.63 -2.00
N ILE A 127 -14.67 -7.75 -2.30
CA ILE A 127 -14.53 -8.38 -3.62
C ILE A 127 -15.50 -7.76 -4.67
N PRO A 128 -15.02 -7.42 -5.88
CA PRO A 128 -13.62 -7.38 -6.31
C PRO A 128 -12.89 -6.17 -5.69
N TYR A 129 -11.59 -6.31 -5.44
CA TYR A 129 -10.76 -5.27 -4.82
C TYR A 129 -9.60 -4.83 -5.71
N GLU A 130 -9.01 -3.71 -5.32
CA GLU A 130 -7.71 -3.19 -5.76
C GLU A 130 -6.77 -3.21 -4.54
N TYR A 131 -5.47 -3.32 -4.75
CA TYR A 131 -4.49 -3.34 -3.66
C TYR A 131 -3.20 -2.64 -4.08
N TRP A 132 -2.48 -2.12 -3.08
CA TRP A 132 -1.17 -1.49 -3.24
C TRP A 132 -0.32 -1.85 -2.03
N TYR A 133 0.88 -2.38 -2.27
CA TYR A 133 1.82 -2.74 -1.21
C TYR A 133 2.74 -1.58 -0.84
N THR A 134 3.37 -1.68 0.33
CA THR A 134 4.17 -0.58 0.91
C THR A 134 5.63 -0.51 0.43
N VAL A 135 6.10 -1.48 -0.36
CA VAL A 135 7.50 -1.58 -0.82
C VAL A 135 7.55 -1.69 -2.34
N PRO A 136 8.47 -1.04 -3.06
CA PRO A 136 8.65 -1.25 -4.48
C PRO A 136 8.97 -2.71 -4.82
N VAL A 137 8.31 -3.22 -5.86
CA VAL A 137 8.56 -4.54 -6.46
C VAL A 137 8.95 -4.33 -7.92
N GLU A 138 10.14 -4.77 -8.31
CA GLU A 138 10.62 -4.68 -9.68
C GLU A 138 9.78 -5.55 -10.61
N GLY A 139 9.42 -5.03 -11.78
CA GLY A 139 8.79 -5.82 -12.84
C GLY A 139 7.33 -6.21 -12.60
N ASP A 140 6.70 -5.76 -11.52
CA ASP A 140 5.26 -5.95 -11.30
C ASP A 140 4.43 -5.15 -12.33
N ILE A 141 3.56 -5.86 -13.06
CA ILE A 141 2.68 -5.29 -14.09
C ILE A 141 1.18 -5.28 -13.68
N HIS A 142 0.86 -5.77 -12.49
CA HIS A 142 -0.50 -5.97 -11.99
C HIS A 142 -1.02 -4.78 -11.18
N VAL A 143 -0.12 -4.02 -10.54
CA VAL A 143 -0.50 -2.90 -9.67
C VAL A 143 -0.24 -1.56 -10.35
N ASP A 144 -1.29 -0.74 -10.45
CA ASP A 144 -1.21 0.62 -10.98
C ASP A 144 -0.91 1.62 -9.84
N PHE A 145 0.37 1.96 -9.69
CA PHE A 145 0.83 3.01 -8.77
C PHE A 145 0.71 4.43 -9.32
N ASP A 146 0.32 4.62 -10.59
CA ASP A 146 0.09 5.94 -11.18
C ASP A 146 -1.30 6.48 -10.81
N ASN A 147 -2.27 5.59 -10.54
CA ASN A 147 -3.67 5.93 -10.26
C ASN A 147 -4.13 5.53 -8.85
N VAL A 148 -3.28 5.77 -7.84
CA VAL A 148 -3.60 5.48 -6.44
C VAL A 148 -4.62 6.49 -5.88
N PRO A 149 -5.74 6.05 -5.27
CA PRO A 149 -6.64 6.96 -4.57
C PRO A 149 -5.92 7.73 -3.45
N TRP A 150 -6.18 9.04 -3.31
CA TRP A 150 -5.43 9.92 -2.39
C TRP A 150 -5.25 9.37 -0.97
N ARG A 151 -6.28 8.70 -0.44
CA ARG A 151 -6.26 8.13 0.92
C ARG A 151 -5.35 6.91 1.02
N VAL A 152 -5.33 6.09 -0.02
CA VAL A 152 -4.39 4.97 -0.14
C VAL A 152 -2.97 5.52 -0.25
N GLN A 153 -2.77 6.54 -1.08
CA GLN A 153 -1.46 7.19 -1.24
C GLN A 153 -0.93 7.74 0.10
N ASP A 154 -1.77 8.40 0.91
CA ASP A 154 -1.34 8.96 2.19
C ASP A 154 -1.04 7.89 3.26
N LEU A 155 -1.66 6.71 3.16
CA LEU A 155 -1.26 5.54 3.96
C LEU A 155 0.10 4.99 3.53
N LEU A 156 0.33 4.84 2.22
CA LEU A 156 1.58 4.34 1.66
C LEU A 156 2.76 5.29 1.92
N ASN A 157 2.57 6.60 1.71
CA ASN A 157 3.59 7.62 1.93
C ASN A 157 4.07 7.68 3.39
N HIS A 158 3.22 7.25 4.34
CA HIS A 158 3.62 7.16 5.74
C HIS A 158 4.65 6.04 5.99
N CYS A 159 4.66 5.00 5.15
CA CYS A 159 5.62 3.89 5.24
C CYS A 159 6.98 4.28 4.67
N SER A 160 6.98 4.98 3.53
CA SER A 160 8.18 5.37 2.79
C SER A 160 8.22 6.89 2.62
N PRO A 161 8.66 7.66 3.63
CA PRO A 161 8.70 9.12 3.57
C PRO A 161 9.74 9.69 2.60
N GLU A 162 10.56 8.86 1.94
CA GLU A 162 11.53 9.28 0.92
C GLU A 162 11.11 8.82 -0.48
N GLN A 163 10.12 9.51 -1.03
CA GLN A 163 10.21 9.97 -2.41
C GLN A 163 10.27 11.48 -2.28
N PRO A 164 11.40 12.16 -2.57
CA PRO A 164 11.33 13.60 -2.79
C PRO A 164 10.23 13.80 -3.81
N GLU A 165 9.23 14.61 -3.46
CA GLU A 165 8.33 15.20 -4.43
C GLU A 165 9.21 15.55 -5.63
N MET A 166 8.98 14.95 -6.79
CA MET A 166 9.47 15.56 -8.01
C MET A 166 8.86 16.96 -7.95
N GLU A 167 9.67 17.92 -7.55
CA GLU A 167 9.39 19.32 -7.69
C GLU A 167 8.80 19.43 -9.09
N LYS A 168 7.54 19.85 -9.18
CA LYS A 168 6.96 20.31 -10.43
C LYS A 168 7.77 21.53 -10.83
N ASP A 169 8.91 21.27 -11.46
CA ASP A 169 9.82 22.28 -11.89
C ASP A 169 9.19 23.01 -13.07
N GLY A 170 9.26 24.34 -12.99
CA GLY A 170 9.02 25.27 -14.09
C GLY A 170 7.56 25.41 -14.53
N GLN A 171 6.77 26.23 -13.87
CA GLN A 171 6.59 27.64 -14.26
C GLN A 171 6.17 27.84 -15.72
N GLN A 172 4.86 28.02 -15.85
CA GLN A 172 4.19 28.94 -16.76
C GLN A 172 5.11 30.10 -17.18
N ALA A 173 5.51 30.10 -18.45
CA ALA A 173 6.15 31.24 -19.08
C ALA A 173 5.11 32.36 -19.22
N ASP A 174 5.04 33.23 -18.22
CA ASP A 174 4.43 34.54 -18.36
C ASP A 174 5.32 35.38 -19.30
N ASP A 175 4.79 35.59 -20.49
CA ASP A 175 5.31 36.41 -21.57
C ASP A 175 5.16 37.90 -21.20
N PRO A 176 6.23 38.70 -21.00
CA PRO A 176 6.09 40.14 -20.85
C PRO A 176 6.51 40.79 -22.17
N ASN A 177 5.66 40.69 -23.19
CA ASN A 177 5.83 41.53 -24.37
C ASN A 177 5.36 42.97 -24.06
N SER A 178 6.34 43.76 -23.64
CA SER A 178 6.48 45.21 -23.73
C SER A 178 5.36 45.96 -24.47
N ASN A 179 4.48 46.58 -23.70
CA ASN A 179 3.62 47.67 -24.15
C ASN A 179 4.25 49.00 -23.70
N GLN A 180 5.10 49.58 -24.55
CA GLN A 180 5.67 50.92 -24.32
C GLN A 180 4.86 51.94 -25.16
N GLN A 181 3.94 52.64 -24.49
CA GLN A 181 3.27 53.84 -25.03
C GLN A 181 4.02 55.10 -24.57
N ASN A 182 4.55 55.82 -25.56
CA ASN A 182 4.59 57.28 -25.76
C ASN A 182 4.92 58.27 -24.62
N GLY A 183 5.97 59.06 -24.88
CA GLY A 183 6.07 60.51 -24.61
C GLY A 183 7.04 60.94 -23.49
N PRO A 184 7.68 62.13 -23.53
CA PRO A 184 7.21 63.36 -24.22
C PRO A 184 8.25 64.10 -25.10
N ALA A 185 7.76 65.14 -25.78
CA ALA A 185 8.47 66.07 -26.68
C ALA A 185 9.46 67.00 -25.96
N MET A 186 10.47 67.52 -26.70
CA MET A 186 10.78 68.96 -26.78
C MET A 186 11.94 69.26 -27.75
N ASN A 187 11.69 70.27 -28.59
CA ASN A 187 12.54 71.12 -29.45
C ASN A 187 13.27 70.53 -30.66
#